data_AF-H6WQG6-F1
#
_entry.id   AF-H6WQG6-F1
#
_cell.length_a   1.000
_cell.length_b   1.000
_cell.length_c   1.000
_cell.angle_alpha   90.00
_cell.angle_beta   90.00
_cell.angle_gamma   90.00
#
_symmetry.space_group_name_H-M   'P 1'
#
loop_
_entity.id
_entity.type
_entity.pdbx_description
1 polymer ?
#
loop_
_entity_poly.entity_id
_entity_poly.type
_entity_poly.pdbx_seq_one_letter_code
_entity_poly.pdbx_strand_id
1 'polypeptide(L)' 'EWTGKCRSCQGSGLVTYFRKKGKETICTCVPCAGIGYVRKITYREGAENMDELDNGRPP' A
#
# COMPACT_ATOMS: atom_id res chain seq x y z
N GLU A 1 -8.66 15.29 0.66
CA GLU A 1 -8.24 15.00 2.05
C GLU A 1 -7.50 13.66 2.12
N TRP A 2 -6.41 13.55 2.87
CA TRP A 2 -5.77 12.26 3.15
C TRP A 2 -6.59 11.54 4.20
N THR A 3 -7.01 10.32 3.92
CA THR A 3 -8.06 9.66 4.73
C THR A 3 -7.54 8.58 5.65
N GLY A 4 -6.24 8.30 5.61
CA GLY A 4 -5.65 7.35 6.52
C GLY A 4 -4.13 7.34 6.42
N LYS A 5 -3.50 7.04 7.55
CA LYS A 5 -2.09 6.67 7.61
C LYS A 5 -1.88 5.39 6.80
N CYS A 6 -0.84 5.35 5.98
CA CYS A 6 -0.51 4.16 5.19
C CYS A 6 -0.23 2.99 6.13
N ARG A 7 -0.90 1.85 5.91
CA ARG A 7 -0.78 0.67 6.77
C ARG A 7 0.60 0.03 6.69
N SER A 8 1.25 0.09 5.53
CA SER A 8 2.52 -0.60 5.28
C SER A 8 3.72 0.12 5.89
N CYS A 9 3.78 1.45 5.81
CA CYS A 9 4.88 2.23 6.38
C CYS A 9 4.50 3.00 7.66
N GLN A 10 3.24 2.86 8.12
CA GLN A 10 2.75 3.48 9.35
C GLN A 10 3.00 5.01 9.42
N GLY A 11 2.95 5.71 8.28
CA GLY A 11 3.15 7.16 8.21
C GLY A 11 4.54 7.62 7.80
N SER A 12 5.55 6.74 7.71
CA SER A 12 6.92 7.16 7.41
C SER A 12 7.20 7.42 5.93
N GLY A 13 6.44 6.80 5.02
CA GLY A 13 6.75 6.77 3.60
C GLY A 13 7.88 5.81 3.22
N LEU A 14 8.48 5.12 4.19
CA LEU A 14 9.63 4.24 3.99
C LEU A 14 9.35 2.87 4.62
N VAL A 15 9.87 1.82 3.98
CA VAL A 15 9.75 0.44 4.46
C VAL A 15 11.12 -0.25 4.37
N THR A 16 11.43 -1.06 5.37
CA THR A 16 12.61 -1.92 5.37
C THR A 16 12.23 -3.26 4.75
N TYR A 17 12.84 -3.60 3.61
CA TYR A 17 12.73 -4.95 3.05
C TYR A 17 13.96 -5.76 3.45
N PHE A 18 13.72 -6.95 4.00
CA PHE A 18 14.76 -7.95 4.18
C PHE A 18 15.02 -8.65 2.86
N ARG A 19 16.22 -8.46 2.28
CA ARG A 19 16.64 -9.28 1.14
C ARG A 19 17.00 -10.67 1.63
N LYS A 20 16.85 -11.68 0.76
CA LYS A 20 17.25 -13.09 1.04
C LYS A 20 18.69 -13.28 1.54
N LYS A 21 19.56 -12.26 1.42
CA LYS A 21 20.94 -12.24 1.94
C LYS A 21 21.09 -11.53 3.30
N GLY A 22 20.00 -11.30 4.04
CA GLY A 22 20.03 -10.70 5.39
C GLY A 22 20.40 -9.21 5.44
N LYS A 23 20.50 -8.54 4.29
CA LYS A 23 20.72 -7.09 4.23
C LYS A 23 19.36 -6.38 4.24
N GLU A 24 19.11 -5.62 5.30
CA GLU A 24 18.01 -4.67 5.35
C GLU A 24 18.28 -3.55 4.34
N THR A 25 17.31 -3.30 3.46
CA THR A 25 17.36 -2.15 2.55
C THR A 25 16.14 -1.29 2.84
N ILE A 26 16.38 -0.01 3.14
CA ILE A 26 15.32 0.98 3.25
C ILE A 26 14.90 1.37 1.83
N CYS A 27 13.62 1.19 1.53
CA CYS A 27 13.03 1.53 0.24
C CYS A 27 11.82 2.45 0.44
N THR A 28 11.45 3.16 -0.61
CA THR A 28 10.22 3.94 -0.64
C THR A 28 9.00 3.02 -0.54
N CYS A 29 8.03 3.39 0.30
CA CYS A 29 6.81 2.63 0.49
C CYS A 29 5.92 2.71 -0.75
N VAL A 30 5.84 1.60 -1.50
CA VAL A 30 5.10 1.50 -2.77
C VAL A 30 3.60 1.85 -2.61
N PRO A 31 2.85 1.34 -1.61
CA PRO A 31 1.42 1.60 -1.48
C PRO A 31 1.04 3.08 -1.28
N CYS A 32 1.94 3.90 -0.74
CA CYS A 32 1.70 5.34 -0.56
C CYS A 32 2.63 6.21 -1.40
N ALA A 33 3.39 5.61 -2.33
CA ALA A 33 4.40 6.29 -3.15
C ALA A 33 5.35 7.19 -2.35
N GLY A 34 5.71 6.77 -1.13
CA GLY A 34 6.62 7.54 -0.27
C GLY A 34 5.97 8.64 0.58
N ILE A 35 4.66 8.80 0.53
CA ILE A 35 3.96 9.93 1.18
C ILE A 35 3.62 9.63 2.65
N GLY A 36 3.54 8.36 3.03
CA GLY A 36 3.18 7.93 4.39
C GLY A 36 1.67 7.90 4.66
N TYR A 37 0.88 8.55 3.82
CA TYR A 37 -0.58 8.62 3.93
C TYR A 37 -1.23 8.19 2.62
N VAL A 38 -2.48 7.73 2.70
CA VAL A 38 -3.29 7.34 1.54
C VAL A 38 -4.52 8.23 1.46
N ARG A 39 -4.88 8.64 0.25
CA ARG A 39 -6.15 9.34 0.00
C ARG A 39 -7.25 8.30 -0.09
N LYS A 40 -8.48 8.66 0.29
CA LYS A 40 -9.62 7.80 0.02
C LYS A 40 -9.67 7.76 -1.48
N ILE A 41 -9.82 6.58 -2.04
CA ILE A 41 -10.22 6.41 -3.43
C ILE A 41 -11.70 6.82 -3.50
N THR A 42 -12.05 8.04 -3.08
CA THR A 42 -13.37 8.60 -3.26
C THR A 42 -13.42 9.04 -4.71
N TYR A 43 -14.10 8.20 -5.49
CA TYR A 43 -14.70 8.52 -6.78
C TYR A 43 -13.70 8.78 -7.91
N ARG A 44 -13.13 7.70 -8.44
CA ARG A 44 -12.89 7.69 -9.89
C ARG A 44 -14.26 7.46 -10.52
N GLU A 45 -14.75 8.38 -11.33
CA GLU A 45 -15.94 8.22 -12.20
C GLU A 45 -15.86 7.06 -13.21
N GLY A 46 -14.82 6.23 -13.13
CA GLY A 46 -14.64 5.02 -13.94
C GLY A 46 -14.02 3.85 -13.18
N ALA A 47 -14.10 3.82 -11.84
CA ALA A 47 -13.80 2.63 -11.06
C ALA A 47 -15.13 1.96 -10.66
N GLU A 48 -15.85 1.47 -11.65
CA GLU A 48 -16.97 0.57 -11.39
C GLU A 48 -16.37 -0.76 -10.89
N ASN A 49 -16.71 -1.08 -9.63
CA ASN A 49 -16.69 -2.41 -9.03
C ASN A 49 -15.30 -3.09 -8.83
N MET A 50 -14.84 -3.15 -7.57
CA MET A 50 -13.73 -4.01 -7.14
C MET A 50 -14.25 -5.27 -6.40
N ASP A 51 -15.53 -5.60 -6.54
CA ASP A 51 -16.17 -6.73 -5.84
C ASP A 51 -16.13 -8.04 -6.66
N GLU A 52 -15.11 -8.23 -7.52
CA GLU A 52 -14.93 -9.50 -8.25
C GLU A 52 -13.45 -9.93 -8.34
N LEU A 53 -12.70 -9.87 -7.24
CA LEU A 53 -11.39 -10.54 -7.13
C LEU A 53 -11.21 -11.20 -5.74
N ASP A 54 -12.24 -11.91 -5.25
CA ASP A 54 -12.08 -12.97 -4.24
C ASP A 54 -12.21 -14.36 -4.90
N ASN A 55 -11.59 -14.53 -6.08
CA ASN A 55 -11.45 -15.86 -6.67
C ASN A 55 -10.19 -16.55 -6.14
N GLY A 56 -10.36 -17.19 -4.98
CA GLY A 56 -9.54 -18.34 -4.57
C GLY A 56 -8.29 -18.00 -3.76
N ARG A 57 -8.46 -17.62 -2.49
CA ARG A 57 -7.44 -17.93 -1.47
C ARG A 57 -7.39 -19.45 -1.31
N PRO A 58 -6.28 -20.15 -1.65
CA PRO A 58 -6.13 -21.54 -1.24
C PRO A 58 -5.91 -21.59 0.29
N PRO A 59 -6.37 -22.66 0.97
CA PRO A 59 -6.33 -22.80 2.43
C PRO A 59 -4.93 -22.73 3.02
#